data_AF-A0A2U1T423-F1
#
_entry.id   AF-A0A2U1T423-F1
#
_cell.length_a   1.000
_cell.length_b   1.000
_cell.length_c   1.000
_cell.angle_alpha   90.00
_cell.angle_beta   90.00
_cell.angle_gamma   90.00
#
_symmetry.space_group_name_H-M   'P 1'
#
loop_
_entity.id
_entity.type
_entity.pdbx_description
1 polymer ?
#
loop_
_entity_poly.entity_id
_entity_poly.type
_entity_poly.pdbx_seq_one_letter_code
_entity_poly.pdbx_strand_id
1 'polypeptide(L)' 'MPRKYSVEFKEKAVHQIIEMVRLESCSLQRAYTQVGELLGVSH' A
#
# COMPACT_ATOMS: atom_id res chain seq x y z
N MET A 1 1.13 20.00 -8.07
CA MET A 1 1.16 19.90 -6.59
C MET A 1 1.41 18.45 -6.22
N PRO A 2 2.38 18.10 -5.35
CA PRO A 2 2.46 16.73 -4.85
C PRO A 2 1.12 16.40 -4.19
N ARG A 3 0.47 15.30 -4.60
CA ARG A 3 -0.75 14.83 -3.96
C ARG A 3 -0.39 14.54 -2.50
N LYS A 4 -0.75 15.45 -1.60
CA LYS A 4 -0.55 15.24 -0.17
C LYS A 4 -1.64 14.27 0.28
N TYR A 5 -1.29 12.98 0.31
CA TYR A 5 -2.14 11.98 0.97
C TYR A 5 -2.26 12.32 2.46
N SER A 6 -3.46 12.16 3.01
CA SER A 6 -3.69 12.32 4.45
C SER A 6 -2.89 11.29 5.24
N VAL A 7 -2.65 11.60 6.53
CA VAL A 7 -1.99 10.65 7.44
C VAL A 7 -2.77 9.34 7.51
N GLU A 8 -4.10 9.44 7.69
CA GLU A 8 -4.99 8.27 7.74
C GLU A 8 -4.88 7.39 6.49
N PHE A 9 -4.78 8.00 5.30
CA PHE A 9 -4.62 7.25 4.05
C PHE A 9 -3.30 6.47 4.04
N LYS A 10 -2.20 7.09 4.47
CA LYS A 10 -0.89 6.45 4.54
C LYS A 10 -0.86 5.32 5.55
N GLU A 11 -1.46 5.52 6.72
CA GLU A 11 -1.56 4.48 7.75
C GLU A 11 -2.36 3.28 7.27
N LYS A 12 -3.51 3.51 6.61
CA LYS A 12 -4.31 2.44 5.98
C LYS A 12 -3.54 1.69 4.89
N ALA A 13 -2.75 2.40 4.09
CA ALA A 13 -1.92 1.77 3.05
C ALA A 13 -0.83 0.87 3.66
N VAL A 14 -0.14 1.36 4.68
CA VAL A 14 0.91 0.60 5.40
C VAL A 14 0.30 -0.64 6.07
N HIS A 15 -0.86 -0.50 6.72
CA HIS A 15 -1.55 -1.61 7.36
C HIS A 15 -1.87 -2.73 6.35
N GLN A 16 -2.46 -2.37 5.20
CA GLN A 16 -2.79 -3.35 4.15
C GLN A 16 -1.55 -4.06 3.60
N ILE A 17 -0.43 -3.34 3.40
CA ILE A 17 0.83 -3.94 2.94
C ILE A 17 1.34 -4.96 3.96
N ILE A 18 1.34 -4.59 5.25
CA ILE A 18 1.78 -5.49 6.33
C ILE A 18 0.88 -6.74 6.38
N GLU A 19 -0.43 -6.57 6.28
CA GLU A 19 -1.36 -7.70 6.28
C GLU A 19 -1.16 -8.62 5.07
N MET A 20 -0.99 -8.09 3.86
CA MET A 20 -0.70 -8.91 2.67
C MET A 20 0.62 -9.66 2.78
N VAL A 21 1.69 -9.01 3.25
CA VAL A 21 2.98 -9.68 3.46
C VAL A 21 2.85 -10.80 4.49
N ARG A 22 2.10 -10.56 5.57
CA ARG A 22 1.95 -11.51 6.69
C ARG A 22 1.04 -12.69 6.34
N LEU A 23 -0.10 -12.44 5.70
CA LEU A 23 -1.13 -13.45 5.42
C LEU A 23 -0.83 -14.23 4.15
N GLU A 24 -0.34 -13.58 3.11
CA GLU A 24 -0.13 -14.21 1.81
C GLU A 24 1.31 -14.68 1.58
N SER A 25 2.22 -14.49 2.56
CA SER A 25 3.67 -14.65 2.37
C SER A 25 4.18 -13.92 1.11
N CYS A 26 3.53 -12.79 0.78
CA CYS A 26 3.82 -12.03 -0.41
C CYS A 26 5.12 -11.24 -0.23
N SER A 27 5.96 -11.16 -1.27
CA SER A 27 7.13 -10.29 -1.24
C SER A 27 6.70 -8.84 -1.02
N LEU A 28 7.44 -8.06 -0.21
CA LEU A 28 7.18 -6.63 0.01
C LEU A 28 6.94 -5.87 -1.29
N GLN A 29 7.77 -6.10 -2.32
CA GLN A 29 7.66 -5.43 -3.62
C GLN A 29 6.31 -5.66 -4.29
N ARG A 30 5.82 -6.90 -4.26
CA ARG A 30 4.52 -7.26 -4.85
C ARG A 30 3.36 -6.69 -4.03
N ALA A 31 3.46 -6.69 -2.70
CA ALA A 31 2.48 -6.06 -1.82
C ALA A 31 2.39 -4.53 -2.06
N TYR A 32 3.54 -3.84 -2.20
CA TYR A 32 3.56 -2.42 -2.57
C TYR A 32 2.90 -2.15 -3.92
N THR A 33 3.16 -3.01 -4.91
CA THR A 33 2.59 -2.86 -6.26
C THR A 33 1.08 -3.05 -6.23
N GLN A 34 0.60 -4.14 -5.63
CA GLN A 34 -0.84 -4.44 -5.56
C GLN A 34 -1.61 -3.42 -4.73
N VAL A 35 -1.10 -3.03 -3.56
CA VAL A 35 -1.74 -1.99 -2.75
C VAL A 35 -1.68 -0.64 -3.47
N GLY A 36 -0.59 -0.34 -4.18
CA GLY A 36 -0.47 0.84 -5.02
C GLY A 36 -1.52 0.90 -6.13
N GLU A 37 -1.77 -0.23 -6.81
CA GLU A 37 -2.78 -0.37 -7.85
C GLU A 37 -4.19 -0.25 -7.28
N LEU A 38 -4.48 -0.95 -6.16
CA LEU A 38 -5.76 -0.89 -5.45
C LEU A 38 -6.10 0.53 -4.99
N LEU A 39 -5.10 1.28 -4.53
CA LEU A 39 -5.27 2.64 -4.04
C LEU A 39 -5.19 3.70 -5.16
N GLY A 40 -4.92 3.31 -6.40
CA GLY A 40 -4.78 4.24 -7.53
C GLY A 40 -3.60 5.21 -7.37
N VAL A 41 -2.57 4.78 -6.64
CA VAL A 41 -1.35 5.56 -6.36
C VAL A 41 -0.12 5.01 -7.09
N SER A 42 -0.25 3.87 -7.78
CA SER A 42 0.76 3.38 -8.72
C SER A 42 0.93 4.37 -9.87
N HIS A 43 2.20 4.64 -10.22
CA HIS A 43 2.63 5.61 -11.22
C HIS A 43 2.88 4.94 -12.58
#